data_AF-A0A1V1PA99-F1
#
_entry.id   AF-A0A1V1PA99-F1
#
_cell.length_a   1.000
_cell.length_b   1.000
_cell.length_c   1.000
_cell.angle_alpha   90.00
_cell.angle_beta   90.00
_cell.angle_gamma   90.00
#
_symmetry.space_group_name_H-M   'P 1'
#
loop_
_entity.id
_entity.type
_entity.pdbx_description
1 polymer ?
#
loop_
_entity_poly.entity_id
_entity_poly.type
_entity_poly.pdbx_seq_one_letter_code
_entity_poly.pdbx_strand_id
1 'polypeptide(L)'
;MSEKQKRKGITEFGLPYEQEPAITKHLCQFLAQHQSSLPNFDPTHQMRQPDVVLFNGGSLKPKWIQNRICCAIQSWSQSKQEPEILKNPEPFLAVAVGAAYYGLVKMGHGIRVGSGSARSYYLGIETQQGKQAMCIVERGQEEGSERLFEDHTFEVLANQPVRFDLFSSSYRSGDNAGTLLNVDDSFSLLPPLQTVIQYGKRGNQQRLPVLIETQYSELGALSIWCKSRQTDHRWQLRFELRDKIKQHEVLALETLEESQIEQVRVAIGEVFSDKLEKPPEKLIQTISELIDRPKEDWPLSLLREIVDLMLALKKQRKISPQHESRWLNLTGFAIRPGFGDPLDEHRIAQLWKLFKPGPQNPRNPQVLTEWWIFWRRISGGLTAGQQRQFIQDLKPLFKSKKSASRKILPQERVELWMAIANLERLSSDDKIDWVNRLIDEMTPKKAKQQHWWALSRLCARELLYGSIDRVIHKEKVKQWIQWIMTQEWKNIKTCLCGYGTNGTKNW
;
A
#
# COMPACT_ATOMS: atom_id res chain seq x y z
N MET A 1 4.43 31.53 8.36
CA MET A 1 4.67 30.55 7.26
C MET A 1 6.15 30.23 7.24
N SER A 2 6.54 29.01 7.61
CA SER A 2 7.93 28.53 7.49
C SER A 2 7.95 27.57 6.32
N GLU A 3 8.79 27.84 5.31
CA GLU A 3 9.12 26.88 4.25
C GLU A 3 9.54 25.55 4.89
N LYS A 4 8.93 24.44 4.45
CA LYS A 4 9.42 23.10 4.78
C LYS A 4 10.77 22.91 4.10
N GLN A 5 11.85 23.03 4.87
CA GLN A 5 13.21 22.78 4.38
C GLN A 5 13.34 21.38 3.77
N LYS A 6 13.98 21.33 2.59
CA LYS A 6 14.35 20.11 1.87
C LYS A 6 15.24 19.20 2.73
N ARG A 7 14.98 17.89 2.63
CA ARG A 7 15.71 16.79 3.29
C ARG A 7 17.22 16.92 3.14
N LYS A 8 17.93 17.00 4.26
CA LYS A 8 19.38 16.77 4.36
C LYS A 8 19.64 15.83 5.53
N GLY A 9 20.19 14.64 5.27
CA GLY A 9 20.75 13.76 6.29
C GLY A 9 20.18 12.34 6.29
N ILE A 10 21.07 11.37 6.49
CA ILE A 10 20.80 9.92 6.60
C ILE A 10 19.83 9.70 7.76
N THR A 11 18.65 9.13 7.48
CA THR A 11 17.63 8.77 8.48
C THR A 11 17.67 7.27 8.76
N GLU A 12 17.72 6.90 10.04
CA GLU A 12 17.51 5.53 10.52
C GLU A 12 16.06 5.08 10.22
N PHE A 13 15.93 3.80 9.90
CA PHE A 13 14.71 3.21 9.35
C PHE A 13 13.58 3.16 10.38
N GLY A 14 12.46 3.84 10.12
CA GLY A 14 11.14 3.39 10.60
C GLY A 14 10.43 4.17 11.71
N LEU A 15 10.97 5.29 12.20
CA LEU A 15 10.23 6.21 13.08
C LEU A 15 10.19 7.61 12.45
N PRO A 16 9.04 8.31 12.46
CA PRO A 16 8.95 9.68 11.97
C PRO A 16 9.64 10.62 12.97
N TYR A 17 10.97 10.73 12.87
CA TYR A 17 11.75 11.63 13.70
C TYR A 17 11.50 13.09 13.29
N GLU A 18 11.25 13.94 14.28
CA GLU A 18 11.17 15.39 14.13
C GLU A 18 12.48 15.93 13.55
N GLN A 19 12.37 16.76 12.51
CA GLN A 19 13.52 17.29 11.77
C GLN A 19 14.05 18.59 12.36
N GLU A 20 13.19 19.33 13.06
CA GLU A 20 13.56 20.54 13.77
C GLU A 20 14.17 20.18 15.13
N PRO A 21 15.50 20.31 15.33
CA PRO A 21 16.16 19.93 16.58
C PRO A 21 15.93 20.94 17.72
N ALA A 22 15.33 22.10 17.44
CA ALA A 22 15.07 23.13 18.46
C ALA A 22 13.98 22.70 19.46
N ILE A 23 14.34 21.87 20.44
CA ILE A 23 13.45 21.38 21.50
C ILE A 23 12.70 22.53 22.20
N THR A 24 13.39 23.64 22.47
CA THR A 24 12.79 24.83 23.10
C THR A 24 11.71 25.49 22.24
N LYS A 25 11.85 25.47 20.91
CA LYS A 25 10.83 25.97 19.98
C LYS A 25 9.56 25.13 20.06
N HIS A 26 9.72 23.80 20.05
CA HIS A 26 8.60 22.86 20.19
C HIS A 26 7.89 23.00 21.54
N LEU A 27 8.65 23.13 22.63
CA LEU A 27 8.09 23.35 23.96
C LEU A 27 7.32 24.67 24.06
N CYS A 28 7.89 25.77 23.53
CA CYS A 28 7.23 27.06 23.51
C CYS A 28 5.94 27.02 22.68
N GLN A 29 5.98 26.39 21.49
CA GLN A 29 4.81 26.21 20.65
C GLN A 29 3.72 25.38 21.34
N PHE A 30 4.10 24.27 21.99
CA PHE A 30 3.18 23.43 22.75
C PHE A 30 2.50 24.23 23.87
N LEU A 31 3.28 24.96 24.68
CA LEU A 31 2.74 25.77 25.77
C LEU A 31 1.83 26.89 25.25
N ALA A 32 2.19 27.54 24.15
CA ALA A 32 1.36 28.57 23.50
C ALA A 32 0.01 28.01 23.03
N GLN A 33 0.02 26.85 22.35
CA GLN A 33 -1.17 26.20 21.80
C GLN A 33 -2.15 25.73 22.87
N HIS A 34 -1.67 25.49 24.10
CA HIS A 34 -2.49 24.99 25.20
C HIS A 34 -2.94 26.06 26.20
N GLN A 35 -2.54 27.32 26.03
CA GLN A 35 -2.97 28.41 26.92
C GLN A 35 -4.49 28.55 26.99
N SER A 36 -5.18 28.48 25.84
CA SER A 36 -6.64 28.61 25.75
C SER A 36 -7.41 27.49 26.44
N SER A 37 -6.76 26.37 26.76
CA SER A 37 -7.37 25.25 27.47
C SER A 37 -7.23 25.37 29.00
N LEU A 38 -6.52 26.38 29.50
CA LEU A 38 -6.33 26.57 30.94
C LEU A 38 -7.56 27.23 31.58
N PRO A 39 -7.93 26.84 32.81
CA PRO A 39 -8.94 27.55 33.58
C PRO A 39 -8.55 29.02 33.76
N ASN A 40 -9.51 29.94 33.54
CA ASN A 40 -9.32 31.39 33.63
C ASN A 40 -8.26 31.92 32.65
N PHE A 41 -8.21 31.38 31.42
CA PHE A 41 -7.39 31.95 30.36
C PHE A 41 -7.83 33.37 30.02
N ASP A 42 -6.91 34.33 30.13
CA ASP A 42 -7.08 35.70 29.66
C ASP A 42 -6.13 35.93 28.49
N PRO A 43 -6.63 36.20 27.27
CA PRO A 43 -5.80 36.43 26.08
C PRO A 43 -4.94 37.71 26.17
N THR A 44 -5.20 38.60 27.13
CA THR A 44 -4.38 39.79 27.39
C THR A 44 -3.20 39.52 28.31
N HIS A 45 -3.19 38.38 29.01
CA HIS A 45 -2.09 37.96 29.87
C HIS A 45 -1.03 37.16 29.10
N GLN A 46 0.21 37.23 29.61
CA GLN A 46 1.35 36.49 29.06
C GLN A 46 1.20 34.97 29.26
N MET A 47 2.00 34.19 28.52
CA MET A 47 2.01 32.72 28.57
C MET A 47 2.15 32.23 30.02
N ARG A 48 1.15 31.50 30.53
CA ARG A 48 1.20 30.91 31.87
C ARG A 48 2.25 29.79 31.89
N GLN A 49 3.13 29.81 32.89
CA GLN A 49 4.10 28.73 33.10
C GLN A 49 3.44 27.50 33.73
N PRO A 50 3.98 26.30 33.49
CA PRO A 50 3.69 25.14 34.32
C PRO A 50 4.07 25.40 35.77
N ASP A 51 3.22 24.97 36.71
CA ASP A 51 3.55 25.00 38.15
C ASP A 51 4.69 24.02 38.46
N VAL A 52 4.68 22.89 37.76
CA VAL A 52 5.52 21.73 38.06
C VAL A 52 6.07 21.10 36.78
N VAL A 53 7.32 20.64 36.80
CA VAL A 53 8.00 19.94 35.72
C VAL A 53 8.54 18.59 36.21
N LEU A 54 8.17 17.51 35.50
CA LEU A 54 8.72 16.17 35.70
C LEU A 54 9.62 15.79 34.52
N PHE A 55 10.89 15.47 34.78
CA PHE A 55 11.82 14.99 33.75
C PHE A 55 11.83 13.46 33.72
N ASN A 56 11.54 12.89 32.54
CA ASN A 56 11.56 11.45 32.27
C ASN A 56 12.51 11.12 31.10
N GLY A 57 13.14 9.95 31.14
CA GLY A 57 14.09 9.49 30.11
C GLY A 57 15.55 9.86 30.40
N GLY A 58 16.46 9.00 29.95
CA GLY A 58 17.90 9.13 30.24
C GLY A 58 18.54 10.43 29.73
N SER A 59 18.08 10.93 28.58
CA SER A 59 18.58 12.17 27.97
C SER A 59 18.30 13.43 28.81
N LEU A 60 17.30 13.39 29.68
CA LEU A 60 16.91 14.50 30.56
C LEU A 60 17.51 14.37 31.98
N LYS A 61 18.35 13.37 32.24
CA LYS A 61 19.06 13.19 33.52
C LYS A 61 20.05 14.32 33.86
N PRO A 62 20.84 14.88 32.91
CA PRO A 62 21.83 15.89 33.24
C PRO A 62 21.19 17.18 33.77
N LYS A 63 21.65 17.66 34.94
CA LYS A 63 21.05 18.82 35.61
C LYS A 63 21.12 20.11 34.79
N TRP A 64 22.17 20.29 33.99
CA TRP A 64 22.30 21.45 33.13
C TRP A 64 21.23 21.52 32.02
N ILE A 65 20.76 20.36 31.50
CA ILE A 65 19.67 20.30 30.52
C ILE A 65 18.36 20.71 31.20
N GLN A 66 18.08 20.13 32.37
CA GLN A 66 16.89 20.46 33.16
C GLN A 66 16.84 21.95 33.47
N ASN A 67 17.94 22.51 33.99
CA ASN A 67 18.04 23.93 34.30
C ASN A 67 17.83 24.79 33.05
N ARG A 68 18.42 24.43 31.90
CA ARG A 68 18.23 25.18 30.65
C ARG A 68 16.78 25.19 30.18
N ILE A 69 16.06 24.07 30.33
CA ILE A 69 14.64 23.96 30.01
C ILE A 69 13.81 24.82 30.98
N CYS A 70 14.07 24.74 32.29
CA CYS A 70 13.38 25.56 33.28
C CYS A 70 13.61 27.06 33.05
N CYS A 71 14.85 27.49 32.78
CA CYS A 71 15.14 28.88 32.43
C CYS A 71 14.40 29.33 31.16
N ALA A 72 14.28 28.45 30.15
CA ALA A 72 13.54 28.77 28.94
C ALA A 72 12.04 28.96 29.22
N ILE A 73 11.43 28.03 29.97
CA ILE A 73 10.03 28.11 30.40
C ILE A 73 9.77 29.41 31.19
N GLN A 74 10.64 29.71 32.16
CA GLN A 74 10.55 30.93 32.97
C GLN A 74 10.66 32.19 32.11
N SER A 75 11.55 32.19 31.10
CA SER A 75 11.73 33.34 30.22
C SER A 75 10.49 33.64 29.36
N TRP A 76 9.75 32.60 28.95
CA TRP A 76 8.55 32.76 28.13
C TRP A 76 7.36 33.28 28.93
N SER A 77 7.29 32.91 30.21
CA SER A 77 6.23 33.36 31.12
C SER A 77 6.52 34.68 31.83
N GLN A 78 7.77 35.18 31.73
CA GLN A 78 8.32 36.30 32.51
C GLN A 78 8.05 36.17 34.02
N SER A 79 7.89 34.95 34.51
CA SER A 79 7.61 34.69 35.92
C SER A 79 8.85 34.94 36.78
N LYS A 80 8.62 35.51 37.96
CA LYS A 80 9.67 35.70 38.97
C LYS A 80 10.07 34.39 39.67
N GLN A 81 9.30 33.31 39.50
CA GLN A 81 9.52 32.02 40.13
C GLN A 81 9.82 30.95 39.09
N GLU A 82 10.85 30.16 39.33
CA GLU A 82 11.15 28.96 38.54
C GLU A 82 10.06 27.89 38.75
N PRO A 83 9.74 27.07 37.73
CA PRO A 83 8.82 25.95 37.90
C PRO A 83 9.41 24.91 38.86
N GLU A 84 8.56 24.34 39.72
CA GLU A 84 8.98 23.31 40.67
C GLU A 84 9.38 22.02 39.92
N ILE A 85 10.54 21.45 40.24
CA ILE A 85 10.98 20.19 39.63
C ILE A 85 10.59 19.02 40.54
N LEU A 86 9.75 18.11 40.04
CA LEU A 86 9.41 16.88 40.78
C LEU A 86 10.62 15.96 40.90
N LYS A 87 10.79 15.39 42.11
CA LYS A 87 11.83 14.40 42.38
C LYS A 87 11.52 13.11 41.62
N ASN A 88 12.40 12.76 40.69
CA ASN A 88 12.42 11.48 40.00
C ASN A 88 13.82 10.86 40.14
N PRO A 89 14.01 9.88 41.05
CA PRO A 89 15.33 9.32 41.32
C PRO A 89 15.90 8.54 40.12
N GLU A 90 15.02 7.91 39.34
CA GLU A 90 15.40 7.03 38.21
C GLU A 90 14.65 7.40 36.92
N PRO A 91 15.00 8.52 36.25
CA PRO A 91 14.28 8.99 35.06
C PRO A 91 14.21 7.98 33.91
N PHE A 92 15.19 7.09 33.78
CA PHE A 92 15.22 6.06 32.73
C PHE A 92 14.32 4.85 33.03
N LEU A 93 13.93 4.64 34.29
CA LEU A 93 12.97 3.59 34.69
C LEU A 93 11.54 4.09 34.80
N ALA A 94 11.32 5.41 34.86
CA ALA A 94 10.02 6.02 35.12
C ALA A 94 8.88 5.45 34.23
N VAL A 95 9.15 5.22 32.95
CA VAL A 95 8.17 4.64 32.00
C VAL A 95 7.85 3.18 32.34
N ALA A 96 8.88 2.36 32.59
CA ALA A 96 8.70 0.94 32.91
C ALA A 96 7.98 0.73 34.24
N VAL A 97 8.31 1.55 35.25
CA VAL A 97 7.62 1.55 36.56
C VAL A 97 6.16 1.92 36.39
N GLY A 98 5.87 2.98 35.62
CA GLY A 98 4.48 3.37 35.30
C GLY A 98 3.71 2.25 34.60
N ALA A 99 4.32 1.57 33.62
CA ALA A 99 3.70 0.45 32.92
C ALA A 99 3.43 -0.76 33.84
N ALA A 100 4.36 -1.11 34.72
CA ALA A 100 4.19 -2.18 35.69
C ALA A 100 3.07 -1.85 36.69
N TYR A 101 3.04 -0.62 37.20
CA TYR A 101 1.96 -0.13 38.06
C TYR A 101 0.60 -0.17 37.35
N TYR A 102 0.53 0.24 36.08
CA TYR A 102 -0.70 0.14 35.28
C TYR A 102 -1.18 -1.31 35.16
N GLY A 103 -0.28 -2.27 35.03
CA GLY A 103 -0.61 -3.69 35.09
C GLY A 103 -1.26 -4.12 36.40
N LEU A 104 -0.77 -3.61 37.55
CA LEU A 104 -1.41 -3.84 38.86
C LEU A 104 -2.80 -3.22 38.93
N VAL A 105 -2.97 -2.00 38.42
CA VAL A 105 -4.27 -1.31 38.36
C VAL A 105 -5.29 -2.12 37.54
N LYS A 106 -4.86 -2.76 36.43
CA LYS A 106 -5.72 -3.66 35.64
C LYS A 106 -6.20 -4.89 36.40
N MET A 107 -5.45 -5.32 37.40
CA MET A 107 -5.84 -6.42 38.30
C MET A 107 -6.66 -5.92 39.50
N GLY A 108 -7.06 -4.65 39.53
CA GLY A 108 -7.81 -4.04 40.63
C GLY A 108 -6.92 -3.54 41.78
N HIS A 109 -5.60 -3.49 41.60
CA HIS A 109 -4.65 -3.05 42.61
C HIS A 109 -4.09 -1.66 42.29
N GLY A 110 -4.65 -0.62 42.90
CA GLY A 110 -4.17 0.76 42.81
C GLY A 110 -5.20 1.71 42.21
N ILE A 111 -4.78 2.97 42.02
CA ILE A 111 -5.59 4.05 41.45
C ILE A 111 -5.30 4.15 39.95
N ARG A 112 -6.35 4.12 39.14
CA ARG A 112 -6.28 4.36 37.69
C ARG A 112 -6.17 5.86 37.43
N VAL A 113 -5.10 6.25 36.74
CA VAL A 113 -4.94 7.61 36.19
C VAL A 113 -5.39 7.55 34.73
N GLY A 114 -6.43 8.31 34.38
CA GLY A 114 -6.88 8.48 33.00
C GLY A 114 -6.50 9.86 32.49
N SER A 115 -5.93 9.95 31.28
CA SER A 115 -5.70 11.22 30.59
C SER A 115 -6.72 11.49 29.49
N GLY A 116 -7.57 10.50 29.18
CA GLY A 116 -8.44 10.51 28.00
C GLY A 116 -7.67 10.62 26.69
N SER A 117 -8.39 10.72 25.57
CA SER A 117 -7.75 10.93 24.27
C SER A 117 -6.99 12.26 24.21
N ALA A 118 -5.71 12.22 23.86
CA ALA A 118 -4.90 13.43 23.69
C ALA A 118 -5.33 14.29 22.49
N ARG A 119 -6.12 13.73 21.56
CA ARG A 119 -6.56 14.35 20.31
C ARG A 119 -8.03 14.09 20.04
N SER A 120 -8.67 15.02 19.36
CA SER A 120 -9.96 14.74 18.72
C SER A 120 -9.71 14.04 17.39
N TYR A 121 -10.56 13.08 17.04
CA TYR A 121 -10.54 12.39 15.75
C TYR A 121 -11.85 12.64 15.00
N TYR A 122 -11.75 12.79 13.68
CA TYR A 122 -12.89 13.14 12.84
C TYR A 122 -12.94 12.28 11.57
N LEU A 123 -14.14 11.86 11.19
CA LEU A 123 -14.42 11.14 9.96
C LEU A 123 -14.87 12.13 8.88
N GLY A 124 -14.19 12.15 7.75
CA GLY A 124 -14.58 12.93 6.58
C GLY A 124 -15.86 12.37 5.95
N ILE A 125 -16.83 13.25 5.73
CA ILE A 125 -18.11 12.93 5.12
C ILE A 125 -18.41 13.94 4.01
N GLU A 126 -19.13 13.48 2.99
CA GLU A 126 -19.57 14.32 1.88
C GLU A 126 -21.04 14.69 2.09
N THR A 127 -21.33 15.98 2.19
CA THR A 127 -22.69 16.51 2.38
C THR A 127 -23.07 17.42 1.20
N GLN A 128 -24.33 17.84 1.14
CA GLN A 128 -24.80 18.78 0.10
C GLN A 128 -24.07 20.13 0.13
N GLN A 129 -23.46 20.48 1.27
CA GLN A 129 -22.68 21.71 1.47
C GLN A 129 -21.18 21.53 1.17
N GLY A 130 -20.77 20.34 0.72
CA GLY A 130 -19.39 19.96 0.44
C GLY A 130 -18.82 19.02 1.49
N LYS A 131 -17.49 19.00 1.59
CA LYS A 131 -16.77 18.07 2.46
C LYS A 131 -16.73 18.59 3.90
N GLN A 132 -17.26 17.80 4.82
CA GLN A 132 -17.29 18.09 6.26
C GLN A 132 -16.58 16.98 7.04
N ALA A 133 -16.25 17.25 8.31
CA ALA A 133 -15.65 16.29 9.22
C ALA A 133 -16.56 16.11 10.44
N MET A 134 -16.99 14.87 10.69
CA MET A 134 -17.77 14.51 11.88
C MET A 134 -16.83 14.13 13.02
N CYS A 135 -16.96 14.77 14.18
CA CYS A 135 -16.20 14.37 15.37
C CYS A 135 -16.61 12.95 15.81
N ILE A 136 -15.65 12.01 15.86
CA ILE A 136 -15.89 10.61 16.23
C ILE A 136 -15.23 10.21 17.55
N VAL A 137 -14.23 10.96 17.98
CA VAL A 137 -13.61 10.87 19.31
C VAL A 137 -13.32 12.28 19.79
N GLU A 138 -13.80 12.60 20.98
CA GLU A 138 -13.57 13.91 21.62
C GLU A 138 -12.19 13.94 22.27
N ARG A 139 -11.58 15.11 22.32
CA ARG A 139 -10.40 15.30 23.16
C ARG A 139 -10.78 15.14 24.63
N GLY A 140 -10.02 14.34 25.36
CA GLY A 140 -10.30 13.97 26.75
C GLY A 140 -11.31 12.83 26.88
N GLN A 141 -11.84 12.28 25.78
CA GLN A 141 -12.74 11.13 25.84
C GLN A 141 -12.07 9.96 26.56
N GLU A 142 -12.80 9.35 27.48
CA GLU A 142 -12.29 8.23 28.28
C GLU A 142 -11.86 7.06 27.40
N GLU A 143 -10.71 6.50 27.74
CA GLU A 143 -10.16 5.28 27.15
C GLU A 143 -11.05 4.07 27.43
N GLY A 144 -11.25 3.23 26.43
CA GLY A 144 -12.17 2.09 26.49
C GLY A 144 -13.62 2.43 26.15
N SER A 145 -13.88 3.65 25.65
CA SER A 145 -15.23 4.07 25.27
C SER A 145 -15.65 3.52 23.90
N GLU A 146 -16.91 3.13 23.83
CA GLU A 146 -17.61 2.75 22.61
C GLU A 146 -18.73 3.75 22.36
N ARG A 147 -18.92 4.14 21.10
CA ARG A 147 -20.00 5.06 20.71
C ARG A 147 -20.62 4.62 19.40
N LEU A 148 -21.96 4.55 19.37
CA LEU A 148 -22.76 4.38 18.17
C LEU A 148 -23.43 5.71 17.84
N PHE A 149 -23.24 6.21 16.63
CA PHE A 149 -23.81 7.49 16.19
C PHE A 149 -25.20 7.28 15.59
N GLU A 150 -26.22 7.09 16.44
CA GLU A 150 -27.59 6.78 16.01
C GLU A 150 -28.28 7.95 15.27
N ASP A 151 -27.94 9.18 15.65
CA ASP A 151 -28.51 10.40 15.06
C ASP A 151 -28.01 10.69 13.63
N HIS A 152 -27.00 9.94 13.17
CA HIS A 152 -26.38 10.13 11.86
C HIS A 152 -26.49 8.86 11.02
N THR A 153 -27.35 8.90 10.00
CA THR A 153 -27.44 7.81 9.02
C THR A 153 -26.61 8.14 7.79
N PHE A 154 -25.73 7.22 7.42
CA PHE A 154 -24.88 7.33 6.24
C PHE A 154 -25.30 6.29 5.19
N GLU A 155 -25.05 6.60 3.92
CA GLU A 155 -25.13 5.60 2.85
C GLU A 155 -23.72 5.16 2.46
N VAL A 156 -23.53 3.84 2.38
CA VAL A 156 -22.30 3.26 1.82
C VAL A 156 -22.63 2.41 0.60
N LEU A 157 -21.76 2.45 -0.39
CA LEU A 157 -21.87 1.61 -1.58
C LEU A 157 -21.22 0.25 -1.30
N ALA A 158 -22.05 -0.79 -1.24
CA ALA A 158 -21.59 -2.15 -1.03
C ALA A 158 -21.02 -2.76 -2.32
N ASN A 159 -20.17 -3.78 -2.13
CA ASN A 159 -19.48 -4.54 -3.17
C ASN A 159 -18.52 -3.72 -4.04
N GLN A 160 -18.09 -2.55 -3.53
CA GLN A 160 -17.01 -1.74 -4.08
C GLN A 160 -16.16 -1.16 -2.93
N PRO A 161 -14.91 -0.75 -3.21
CA PRO A 161 -14.10 -0.06 -2.22
C PRO A 161 -14.70 1.29 -1.89
N VAL A 162 -14.70 1.61 -0.61
CA VAL A 162 -15.05 2.92 -0.08
C VAL A 162 -13.81 3.47 0.63
N ARG A 163 -13.56 4.76 0.40
CA ARG A 163 -12.47 5.51 1.03
C ARG A 163 -13.10 6.54 1.97
N PHE A 164 -12.61 6.59 3.20
CA PHE A 164 -12.97 7.61 4.17
C PHE A 164 -11.72 8.38 4.58
N ASP A 165 -11.78 9.70 4.45
CA ASP A 165 -10.71 10.52 5.00
C ASP A 165 -10.85 10.60 6.52
N LEU A 166 -9.73 10.58 7.21
CA LEU A 166 -9.67 10.65 8.66
C LEU A 166 -8.85 11.88 9.03
N PHE A 167 -9.30 12.64 10.02
CA PHE A 167 -8.61 13.82 10.50
C PHE A 167 -8.34 13.71 12.00
N SER A 168 -7.34 14.43 12.47
CA SER A 168 -7.08 14.61 13.90
C SER A 168 -6.74 16.05 14.23
N SER A 169 -7.02 16.46 15.47
CA SER A 169 -6.55 17.74 16.00
C SER A 169 -6.15 17.61 17.46
N SER A 170 -5.05 18.26 17.86
CA SER A 170 -4.54 18.24 19.23
C SER A 170 -4.91 19.47 20.06
N TYR A 171 -5.55 20.47 19.46
CA TYR A 171 -5.87 21.75 20.12
C TYR A 171 -7.33 22.19 19.98
N ARG A 172 -8.15 21.46 19.22
CA ARG A 172 -9.60 21.65 19.17
C ARG A 172 -10.26 21.00 20.39
N SER A 173 -10.38 21.77 21.47
CA SER A 173 -11.12 21.39 22.68
C SER A 173 -12.56 21.88 22.57
N GLY A 174 -13.56 21.03 22.83
CA GLY A 174 -14.99 21.40 22.87
C GLY A 174 -15.84 20.94 21.68
N ASP A 175 -15.25 20.28 20.67
CA ASP A 175 -16.03 19.63 19.61
C ASP A 175 -16.65 18.33 20.17
N ASN A 176 -17.97 18.29 20.28
CA ASN A 176 -18.70 17.11 20.76
C ASN A 176 -18.79 16.03 19.68
N ALA A 177 -18.74 14.75 20.05
CA ALA A 177 -18.85 13.70 19.05
C ALA A 177 -20.23 13.73 18.38
N GLY A 178 -20.24 13.53 17.06
CA GLY A 178 -21.40 13.68 16.19
C GLY A 178 -21.52 15.07 15.58
N THR A 179 -20.81 16.09 16.09
CA THR A 179 -20.84 17.42 15.47
C THR A 179 -20.15 17.40 14.11
N LEU A 180 -20.81 17.98 13.11
CA LEU A 180 -20.29 18.19 11.77
C LEU A 180 -19.60 19.55 11.67
N LEU A 181 -18.37 19.56 11.18
CA LEU A 181 -17.53 20.74 11.08
C LEU A 181 -17.01 20.90 9.65
N ASN A 182 -16.88 22.14 9.19
CA ASN A 182 -16.22 22.41 7.92
C ASN A 182 -14.71 22.16 8.06
N VAL A 183 -14.10 21.54 7.05
CA VAL A 183 -12.66 21.25 7.06
C VAL A 183 -11.89 22.54 6.80
N ASP A 184 -11.05 22.92 7.75
CA ASP A 184 -10.15 24.07 7.70
C ASP A 184 -8.70 23.66 8.05
N ASP A 185 -7.80 24.64 8.17
CA ASP A 185 -6.38 24.42 8.49
C ASP A 185 -6.13 23.89 9.91
N SER A 186 -7.17 23.78 10.75
CA SER A 186 -7.04 23.25 12.11
C SER A 186 -7.05 21.71 12.17
N PHE A 187 -7.32 21.05 11.04
CA PHE A 187 -7.33 19.61 10.90
C PHE A 187 -6.00 19.08 10.33
N SER A 188 -5.46 18.04 10.95
CA SER A 188 -4.38 17.24 10.39
C SER A 188 -4.95 15.98 9.73
N LEU A 189 -4.80 15.89 8.40
CA LEU A 189 -5.21 14.71 7.64
C LEU A 189 -4.36 13.48 8.04
N LEU A 190 -5.04 12.41 8.40
CA LEU A 190 -4.47 11.09 8.68
C LEU A 190 -4.57 10.19 7.44
N PRO A 191 -3.81 9.08 7.39
CA PRO A 191 -3.99 8.08 6.35
C PRO A 191 -5.46 7.65 6.25
N PRO A 192 -6.05 7.65 5.04
CA PRO A 192 -7.47 7.35 4.87
C PRO A 192 -7.76 5.89 5.22
N LEU A 193 -9.01 5.63 5.61
CA LEU A 193 -9.53 4.28 5.80
C LEU A 193 -10.04 3.77 4.47
N GLN A 194 -9.67 2.55 4.09
CA GLN A 194 -10.13 1.91 2.87
C GLN A 194 -10.63 0.50 3.18
N THR A 195 -11.82 0.18 2.71
CA THR A 195 -12.41 -1.15 2.90
C THR A 195 -13.40 -1.47 1.79
N VAL A 196 -13.66 -2.77 1.58
CA VAL A 196 -14.74 -3.24 0.70
C VAL A 196 -15.86 -3.78 1.57
N ILE A 197 -17.01 -3.11 1.55
CA ILE A 197 -18.20 -3.52 2.29
C ILE A 197 -18.91 -4.60 1.48
N GLN A 198 -18.67 -5.87 1.80
CA GLN A 198 -19.32 -6.99 1.12
C GLN A 198 -20.73 -7.21 1.67
N TYR A 199 -21.73 -7.21 0.78
CA TYR A 199 -23.13 -7.44 1.13
C TYR A 199 -23.86 -8.24 0.06
N GLY A 200 -24.58 -9.28 0.48
CA GLY A 200 -25.27 -10.20 -0.43
C GLY A 200 -24.36 -11.18 -1.17
N LYS A 201 -24.95 -12.14 -1.89
CA LYS A 201 -24.22 -13.24 -2.57
C LYS A 201 -23.85 -12.96 -4.03
N ARG A 202 -24.43 -11.92 -4.66
CA ARG A 202 -24.31 -11.68 -6.11
C ARG A 202 -23.36 -10.54 -6.49
N GLY A 203 -22.76 -9.83 -5.53
CA GLY A 203 -21.78 -8.77 -5.81
C GLY A 203 -22.33 -7.56 -6.57
N ASN A 204 -23.66 -7.41 -6.65
CA ASN A 204 -24.28 -6.24 -7.27
C ASN A 204 -24.04 -5.00 -6.40
N GLN A 205 -23.76 -3.87 -7.04
CA GLN A 205 -23.67 -2.58 -6.35
C GLN A 205 -25.01 -2.26 -5.70
N GLN A 206 -24.98 -1.93 -4.41
CA GLN A 206 -26.18 -1.56 -3.66
C GLN A 206 -25.80 -0.51 -2.62
N ARG A 207 -26.63 0.54 -2.49
CA ARG A 207 -26.54 1.49 -1.38
C ARG A 207 -27.13 0.88 -0.12
N LEU A 208 -26.38 0.93 0.97
CA LEU A 208 -26.80 0.45 2.27
C LEU A 208 -26.80 1.59 3.28
N PRO A 209 -27.91 1.81 4.00
CA PRO A 209 -27.91 2.71 5.14
C PRO A 209 -27.15 2.06 6.30
N VAL A 210 -26.15 2.77 6.81
CA VAL A 210 -25.29 2.35 7.92
C VAL A 210 -25.20 3.42 9.00
N LEU A 211 -24.93 2.97 10.22
CA LEU A 211 -24.50 3.79 11.34
C LEU A 211 -22.99 3.67 11.49
N ILE A 212 -22.35 4.71 12.01
CA ILE A 212 -20.95 4.66 12.39
C ILE A 212 -20.87 4.25 13.85
N GLU A 213 -19.97 3.32 14.13
CA GLU A 213 -19.64 2.88 15.48
C GLU A 213 -18.14 3.05 15.68
N THR A 214 -17.73 3.58 16.81
CA THR A 214 -16.33 3.77 17.16
C THR A 214 -16.00 3.16 18.50
N GLN A 215 -14.77 2.68 18.62
CA GLN A 215 -14.18 2.20 19.87
C GLN A 215 -12.81 2.83 20.01
N TYR A 216 -12.61 3.60 21.07
CA TYR A 216 -11.32 4.14 21.43
C TYR A 216 -10.72 3.27 22.53
N SER A 217 -9.75 2.44 22.18
CA SER A 217 -9.13 1.51 23.13
C SER A 217 -8.21 2.21 24.11
N GLU A 218 -7.88 1.50 25.19
CA GLU A 218 -6.96 1.95 26.24
C GLU A 218 -5.50 2.02 25.81
N LEU A 219 -5.17 1.47 24.64
CA LEU A 219 -3.86 1.62 24.00
C LEU A 219 -3.82 2.82 23.06
N GLY A 220 -4.86 3.65 23.04
CA GLY A 220 -5.00 4.78 22.13
C GLY A 220 -5.31 4.38 20.68
N ALA A 221 -5.67 3.12 20.43
CA ALA A 221 -6.08 2.67 19.09
C ALA A 221 -7.57 2.95 18.85
N LEU A 222 -7.85 3.64 17.75
CA LEU A 222 -9.20 3.94 17.27
C LEU A 222 -9.65 2.87 16.27
N SER A 223 -10.75 2.20 16.57
CA SER A 223 -11.45 1.31 15.64
C SER A 223 -12.78 1.93 15.24
N ILE A 224 -13.11 1.82 13.95
CA ILE A 224 -14.35 2.36 13.37
C ILE A 224 -15.05 1.25 12.61
N TRP A 225 -16.38 1.17 12.71
CA TRP A 225 -17.21 0.23 11.97
C TRP A 225 -18.38 0.92 11.30
N CYS A 226 -18.80 0.38 10.16
CA CYS A 226 -20.12 0.61 9.59
C CYS A 226 -21.07 -0.51 10.07
N LYS A 227 -22.13 -0.17 10.79
CA LYS A 227 -23.18 -1.10 11.22
C LYS A 227 -24.41 -0.94 10.33
N SER A 228 -24.88 -2.01 9.70
CA SER A 228 -26.07 -1.98 8.87
C SER A 228 -27.31 -1.60 9.69
N ARG A 229 -28.20 -0.77 9.13
CA ARG A 229 -29.52 -0.51 9.72
C ARG A 229 -30.57 -1.54 9.33
N GLN A 230 -30.30 -2.33 8.28
CA GLN A 230 -31.26 -3.26 7.69
C GLN A 230 -30.99 -4.71 8.11
N THR A 231 -29.79 -5.01 8.59
CA THR A 231 -29.31 -6.35 8.93
C THR A 231 -28.38 -6.31 10.13
N ASP A 232 -28.04 -7.47 10.70
CA ASP A 232 -27.05 -7.57 11.80
C ASP A 232 -25.60 -7.44 11.33
N HIS A 233 -25.36 -7.09 10.05
CA HIS A 233 -24.01 -6.95 9.52
C HIS A 233 -23.28 -5.74 10.09
N ARG A 234 -22.01 -5.94 10.44
CA ARG A 234 -21.07 -4.93 10.93
C ARG A 234 -19.73 -5.09 10.23
N TRP A 235 -19.22 -4.03 9.61
CA TRP A 235 -17.98 -4.02 8.84
C TRP A 235 -16.96 -3.08 9.47
N GLN A 236 -15.78 -3.59 9.81
CA GLN A 236 -14.70 -2.77 10.35
C GLN A 236 -14.00 -1.99 9.24
N LEU A 237 -13.85 -0.68 9.42
CA LEU A 237 -12.98 0.17 8.61
C LEU A 237 -11.54 -0.06 9.06
N ARG A 238 -10.65 -0.40 8.13
CA ARG A 238 -9.25 -0.70 8.44
C ARG A 238 -8.33 0.24 7.70
N PHE A 239 -7.19 0.52 8.33
CA PHE A 239 -6.05 1.12 7.67
C PHE A 239 -5.39 0.06 6.78
N GLU A 240 -5.02 0.45 5.57
CA GLU A 240 -4.13 -0.37 4.75
C GLU A 240 -2.69 -0.20 5.27
N LEU A 241 -2.31 -1.01 6.26
CA LEU A 241 -0.95 -1.01 6.84
C LEU A 241 0.08 -1.72 5.94
N ARG A 242 -0.30 -2.12 4.73
CA ARG A 242 0.54 -2.88 3.80
C ARG A 242 0.81 -2.16 2.48
N ASP A 243 0.93 -0.84 2.54
CA ASP A 243 1.88 -0.17 1.65
C ASP A 243 2.92 0.53 2.50
N LYS A 244 4.11 -0.08 2.58
CA LYS A 244 5.32 0.70 2.84
C LYS A 244 5.48 1.62 1.66
N ILE A 245 4.86 2.78 1.78
CA ILE A 245 5.09 3.97 0.99
C ILE A 245 6.59 4.28 1.14
N LYS A 246 7.41 3.77 0.20
CA LYS A 246 8.32 4.71 -0.46
C LYS A 246 7.38 5.80 -0.93
N GLN A 247 7.57 6.99 -0.38
CA GLN A 247 6.96 8.19 -0.92
C GLN A 247 7.45 8.29 -2.37
N HIS A 248 6.73 7.65 -3.28
CA HIS A 248 6.37 8.35 -4.48
C HIS A 248 5.62 9.56 -3.93
N GLU A 249 6.21 10.73 -4.13
CA GLU A 249 5.42 11.92 -4.40
C GLU A 249 4.16 11.45 -5.11
N VAL A 250 3.00 11.88 -4.63
CA VAL A 250 1.78 11.82 -5.39
C VAL A 250 2.12 12.52 -6.71
N LEU A 251 2.61 11.76 -7.70
CA LEU A 251 2.37 12.03 -9.09
C LEU A 251 0.90 12.33 -9.08
N ALA A 252 0.57 13.59 -9.39
CA ALA A 252 -0.80 14.04 -9.52
C ALA A 252 -1.59 12.86 -10.10
N LEU A 253 -2.61 12.39 -9.38
CA LEU A 253 -3.60 11.52 -9.99
C LEU A 253 -4.15 12.35 -11.13
N GLU A 254 -3.54 12.22 -12.31
CA GLU A 254 -4.02 12.81 -13.54
C GLU A 254 -5.30 12.05 -13.85
N THR A 255 -6.39 12.57 -13.31
CA THR A 255 -7.74 12.15 -13.62
C THR A 255 -8.02 12.61 -15.04
N LEU A 256 -8.22 11.65 -15.94
CA LEU A 256 -8.74 11.92 -17.28
C LEU A 256 -10.19 12.41 -17.17
N GLU A 257 -10.65 13.14 -18.18
CA GLU A 257 -12.05 13.49 -18.28
C GLU A 257 -12.91 12.24 -18.48
N GLU A 258 -14.08 12.19 -17.85
CA GLU A 258 -15.05 11.08 -17.99
C GLU A 258 -15.43 10.83 -19.45
N SER A 259 -15.46 11.89 -20.27
CA SER A 259 -15.71 11.83 -21.72
C SER A 259 -14.66 10.97 -22.45
N GLN A 260 -13.39 11.07 -22.09
CA GLN A 260 -12.29 10.30 -22.68
C GLN A 260 -12.34 8.84 -22.22
N ILE A 261 -12.65 8.61 -20.94
CA ILE A 261 -12.82 7.25 -20.39
C ILE A 261 -13.96 6.53 -21.11
N GLU A 262 -15.09 7.22 -21.35
CA GLU A 262 -16.22 6.63 -22.07
C GLU A 262 -15.87 6.34 -23.55
N GLN A 263 -15.12 7.22 -24.22
CA GLN A 263 -14.62 6.93 -25.58
C GLN A 263 -13.73 5.68 -25.63
N VAL A 264 -12.86 5.50 -24.64
CA VAL A 264 -12.03 4.30 -24.52
C VAL A 264 -12.89 3.05 -24.27
N ARG A 265 -13.91 3.17 -23.41
CA ARG A 265 -14.86 2.08 -23.14
C ARG A 265 -15.60 1.65 -24.41
N VAL A 266 -16.08 2.61 -25.20
CA VAL A 266 -16.73 2.36 -26.50
C VAL A 266 -15.76 1.68 -27.47
N ALA A 267 -14.54 2.21 -27.62
CA ALA A 267 -13.55 1.64 -28.54
C ALA A 267 -13.16 0.20 -28.19
N ILE A 268 -13.01 -0.12 -26.90
CA ILE A 268 -12.78 -1.49 -26.44
C ILE A 268 -14.02 -2.34 -26.70
N GLY A 269 -15.22 -1.82 -26.41
CA GLY A 269 -16.49 -2.52 -26.63
C GLY A 269 -16.71 -2.91 -28.10
N GLU A 270 -16.42 -2.01 -29.04
CA GLU A 270 -16.54 -2.27 -30.48
C GLU A 270 -15.60 -3.38 -30.95
N VAL A 271 -14.33 -3.35 -30.51
CA VAL A 271 -13.32 -4.36 -30.86
C VAL A 271 -13.68 -5.74 -30.30
N PHE A 272 -14.30 -5.81 -29.12
CA PHE A 272 -14.70 -7.06 -28.49
C PHE A 272 -16.19 -7.38 -28.69
N SER A 273 -16.86 -6.74 -29.64
CA SER A 273 -18.23 -7.07 -30.00
C SER A 273 -18.28 -8.32 -30.90
N ASP A 274 -19.43 -9.01 -30.93
CA ASP A 274 -19.62 -10.20 -31.77
C ASP A 274 -19.62 -9.87 -33.28
N LYS A 275 -19.69 -8.59 -33.65
CA LYS A 275 -19.57 -8.11 -35.04
C LYS A 275 -18.12 -7.68 -35.27
N LEU A 276 -17.41 -8.40 -36.15
CA LEU A 276 -16.02 -8.12 -36.55
C LEU A 276 -15.91 -6.80 -37.34
N GLU A 277 -16.13 -5.66 -36.69
CA GLU A 277 -16.08 -4.35 -37.34
C GLU A 277 -14.68 -3.71 -37.26
N LYS A 278 -13.91 -3.99 -36.20
CA LYS A 278 -12.58 -3.38 -35.99
C LYS A 278 -11.50 -4.41 -35.62
N PRO A 279 -10.28 -4.31 -36.18
CA PRO A 279 -9.21 -5.27 -35.93
C PRO A 279 -8.61 -5.12 -34.52
N PRO A 280 -8.53 -6.18 -33.69
CA PRO A 280 -7.96 -6.11 -32.34
C PRO A 280 -6.51 -5.61 -32.30
N GLU A 281 -5.75 -5.79 -33.38
CA GLU A 281 -4.35 -5.39 -33.48
C GLU A 281 -4.16 -3.88 -33.30
N LYS A 282 -5.13 -3.06 -33.72
CA LYS A 282 -5.04 -1.59 -33.68
C LYS A 282 -5.51 -0.97 -32.36
N LEU A 283 -6.12 -1.74 -31.46
CA LEU A 283 -6.77 -1.21 -30.26
C LEU A 283 -5.87 -0.32 -29.39
N ILE A 284 -4.62 -0.71 -29.15
CA ILE A 284 -3.69 0.10 -28.33
C ILE A 284 -3.39 1.44 -29.00
N GLN A 285 -3.22 1.44 -30.32
CA GLN A 285 -2.99 2.66 -31.08
C GLN A 285 -4.22 3.56 -30.99
N THR A 286 -5.42 3.01 -31.20
CA THR A 286 -6.69 3.75 -31.07
C THR A 286 -6.86 4.36 -29.68
N ILE A 287 -6.58 3.62 -28.60
CA ILE A 287 -6.64 4.17 -27.23
C ILE A 287 -5.60 5.29 -27.04
N SER A 288 -4.40 5.14 -27.61
CA SER A 288 -3.36 6.17 -27.51
C SER A 288 -3.75 7.47 -28.23
N GLU A 289 -4.39 7.35 -29.39
CA GLU A 289 -4.93 8.47 -30.17
C GLU A 289 -6.10 9.16 -29.44
N LEU A 290 -7.01 8.41 -28.82
CA LEU A 290 -8.15 8.96 -28.07
C LEU A 290 -7.72 9.76 -26.83
N ILE A 291 -6.63 9.36 -26.20
CA ILE A 291 -6.12 9.97 -24.96
C ILE A 291 -5.03 11.01 -25.27
N ASP A 292 -4.61 11.12 -26.53
CA ASP A 292 -3.50 11.94 -27.00
C ASP A 292 -2.19 11.67 -26.22
N ARG A 293 -1.94 10.39 -25.91
CA ARG A 293 -0.79 9.95 -25.11
C ARG A 293 -0.29 8.58 -25.52
N PRO A 294 1.03 8.35 -25.52
CA PRO A 294 1.58 7.02 -25.72
C PRO A 294 1.18 6.10 -24.57
N LYS A 295 1.07 4.80 -24.86
CA LYS A 295 0.64 3.79 -23.87
C LYS A 295 1.51 3.75 -22.60
N GLU A 296 2.77 4.15 -22.70
CA GLU A 296 3.71 4.23 -21.60
C GLU A 296 3.30 5.27 -20.55
N ASP A 297 2.58 6.32 -20.96
CA ASP A 297 2.18 7.46 -20.14
C ASP A 297 0.68 7.45 -19.77
N TRP A 298 0.03 6.29 -19.93
CA TRP A 298 -1.35 6.11 -19.52
C TRP A 298 -1.49 6.17 -17.98
N PRO A 299 -2.41 6.98 -17.44
CA PRO A 299 -2.56 7.16 -16.00
C PRO A 299 -3.12 5.89 -15.34
N LEU A 300 -2.80 5.72 -14.05
CA LEU A 300 -3.21 4.53 -13.28
C LEU A 300 -4.73 4.33 -13.27
N SER A 301 -5.51 5.40 -13.16
CA SER A 301 -6.98 5.39 -13.20
C SER A 301 -7.50 4.72 -14.47
N LEU A 302 -7.05 5.17 -15.65
CA LEU A 302 -7.38 4.57 -16.93
C LEU A 302 -6.95 3.10 -17.00
N LEU A 303 -5.72 2.80 -16.57
CA LEU A 303 -5.21 1.43 -16.61
C LEU A 303 -6.14 0.51 -15.81
N ARG A 304 -6.62 0.92 -14.64
CA ARG A 304 -7.53 0.11 -13.82
C ARG A 304 -8.94 0.01 -14.40
N GLU A 305 -9.47 1.08 -14.99
CA GLU A 305 -10.71 1.04 -15.78
C GLU A 305 -10.64 0.04 -16.94
N ILE A 306 -9.52 0.04 -17.68
CA ILE A 306 -9.28 -0.93 -18.75
C ILE A 306 -9.32 -2.35 -18.17
N VAL A 307 -8.68 -2.62 -17.03
CA VAL A 307 -8.70 -3.97 -16.44
C VAL A 307 -10.13 -4.40 -16.09
N ASP A 308 -10.92 -3.53 -15.49
CA ASP A 308 -12.29 -3.85 -15.08
C ASP A 308 -13.19 -4.14 -16.29
N LEU A 309 -13.06 -3.34 -17.35
CA LEU A 309 -13.75 -3.59 -18.61
C LEU A 309 -13.30 -4.92 -19.26
N MET A 310 -12.00 -5.19 -19.27
CA MET A 310 -11.46 -6.44 -19.83
C MET A 310 -11.92 -7.66 -19.01
N LEU A 311 -12.04 -7.55 -17.69
CA LEU A 311 -12.60 -8.59 -16.83
C LEU A 311 -14.08 -8.86 -17.14
N ALA A 312 -14.86 -7.82 -17.40
CA ALA A 312 -16.25 -7.95 -17.86
C ALA A 312 -16.31 -8.68 -19.22
N LEU A 313 -15.35 -8.40 -20.11
CA LEU A 313 -15.22 -9.00 -21.44
C LEU A 313 -14.44 -10.34 -21.47
N LYS A 314 -14.29 -11.03 -20.34
CA LYS A 314 -13.50 -12.28 -20.26
C LYS A 314 -13.99 -13.39 -21.19
N LYS A 315 -15.28 -13.39 -21.58
CA LYS A 315 -15.90 -14.40 -22.44
C LYS A 315 -15.55 -14.19 -23.91
N GLN A 316 -15.31 -12.95 -24.31
CA GLN A 316 -14.99 -12.50 -25.67
C GLN A 316 -13.62 -13.01 -26.14
N ARG A 317 -12.78 -13.53 -25.24
CA ARG A 317 -11.59 -14.32 -25.60
C ARG A 317 -11.89 -15.54 -26.47
N LYS A 318 -13.15 -16.01 -26.48
CA LYS A 318 -13.58 -17.15 -27.31
C LYS A 318 -13.88 -16.78 -28.76
N ILE A 319 -13.95 -15.48 -29.11
CA ILE A 319 -14.30 -15.01 -30.46
C ILE A 319 -13.24 -15.46 -31.47
N SER A 320 -11.97 -15.12 -31.23
CA SER A 320 -10.86 -15.57 -32.09
C SER A 320 -9.51 -15.56 -31.34
N PRO A 321 -8.47 -16.21 -31.89
CA PRO A 321 -7.12 -16.14 -31.33
C PRO A 321 -6.56 -14.70 -31.25
N GLN A 322 -6.94 -13.82 -32.17
CA GLN A 322 -6.54 -12.41 -32.17
C GLN A 322 -7.18 -11.66 -30.99
N HIS A 323 -8.46 -11.91 -30.71
CA HIS A 323 -9.15 -11.33 -29.54
C HIS A 323 -8.52 -11.82 -28.24
N GLU A 324 -8.23 -13.12 -28.12
CA GLU A 324 -7.57 -13.64 -26.92
C GLU A 324 -6.17 -13.07 -26.73
N SER A 325 -5.37 -12.99 -27.81
CA SER A 325 -4.02 -12.40 -27.77
C SER A 325 -4.07 -10.94 -27.34
N ARG A 326 -4.96 -10.14 -27.94
CA ARG A 326 -5.13 -8.74 -27.56
C ARG A 326 -5.63 -8.60 -26.13
N TRP A 327 -6.55 -9.47 -25.70
CA TRP A 327 -7.07 -9.47 -24.34
C TRP A 327 -5.98 -9.71 -23.30
N LEU A 328 -5.16 -10.74 -23.49
CA LEU A 328 -4.05 -11.07 -22.61
C LEU A 328 -3.02 -9.94 -22.58
N ASN A 329 -2.70 -9.39 -23.75
CA ASN A 329 -1.73 -8.32 -23.90
C ASN A 329 -2.16 -7.04 -23.16
N LEU A 330 -3.38 -6.56 -23.42
CA LEU A 330 -3.90 -5.31 -22.86
C LEU A 330 -4.18 -5.45 -21.36
N THR A 331 -4.81 -6.54 -20.93
CA THR A 331 -5.08 -6.78 -19.50
C THR A 331 -3.79 -6.90 -18.70
N GLY A 332 -2.82 -7.68 -19.20
CA GLY A 332 -1.53 -7.85 -18.54
C GLY A 332 -0.70 -6.57 -18.53
N PHE A 333 -0.80 -5.75 -19.59
CA PHE A 333 -0.22 -4.40 -19.60
C PHE A 333 -0.87 -3.57 -18.49
N ALA A 334 -2.20 -3.47 -18.50
CA ALA A 334 -2.92 -2.55 -17.65
C ALA A 334 -2.81 -2.84 -16.15
N ILE A 335 -2.80 -4.11 -15.71
CA ILE A 335 -2.75 -4.45 -14.28
C ILE A 335 -1.33 -4.57 -13.70
N ARG A 336 -0.27 -4.51 -14.51
CA ARG A 336 1.12 -4.74 -14.02
C ARG A 336 1.49 -3.82 -12.84
N PRO A 337 2.24 -4.29 -11.82
CA PRO A 337 2.75 -5.67 -11.61
C PRO A 337 1.73 -6.65 -10.99
N GLY A 338 0.46 -6.27 -10.89
CA GLY A 338 -0.61 -7.00 -10.21
C GLY A 338 -0.91 -6.49 -8.79
N PHE A 339 -0.38 -5.34 -8.41
CA PHE A 339 -0.64 -4.63 -7.16
C PHE A 339 -0.31 -3.13 -7.34
N GLY A 340 -0.71 -2.30 -6.37
CA GLY A 340 -0.47 -0.86 -6.37
C GLY A 340 -1.74 -0.01 -6.52
N ASP A 341 -2.88 -0.64 -6.85
CA ASP A 341 -4.22 -0.07 -6.71
C ASP A 341 -5.04 -0.89 -5.69
N PRO A 342 -5.94 -0.27 -4.90
CA PRO A 342 -6.70 -0.94 -3.84
C PRO A 342 -7.51 -2.17 -4.31
N LEU A 343 -7.92 -2.20 -5.59
CA LEU A 343 -8.71 -3.30 -6.14
C LEU A 343 -7.88 -4.40 -6.81
N ASP A 344 -6.57 -4.25 -6.86
CA ASP A 344 -5.72 -5.20 -7.58
C ASP A 344 -5.77 -6.61 -6.98
N GLU A 345 -5.85 -6.75 -5.66
CA GLU A 345 -5.98 -8.07 -5.04
C GLU A 345 -7.24 -8.80 -5.53
N HIS A 346 -8.36 -8.08 -5.62
CA HIS A 346 -9.62 -8.62 -6.14
C HIS A 346 -9.53 -8.95 -7.63
N ARG A 347 -8.95 -8.06 -8.45
CA ARG A 347 -8.74 -8.30 -9.89
C ARG A 347 -7.84 -9.51 -10.13
N ILE A 348 -6.75 -9.63 -9.38
CA ILE A 348 -5.84 -10.78 -9.44
C ILE A 348 -6.56 -12.06 -9.02
N ALA A 349 -7.39 -12.03 -7.98
CA ALA A 349 -8.18 -13.19 -7.58
C ALA A 349 -9.13 -13.66 -8.70
N GLN A 350 -9.69 -12.73 -9.48
CA GLN A 350 -10.50 -13.07 -10.66
C GLN A 350 -9.65 -13.62 -11.82
N LEU A 351 -8.52 -12.99 -12.12
CA LEU A 351 -7.59 -13.43 -13.17
C LEU A 351 -6.97 -14.79 -12.86
N TRP A 352 -6.66 -15.08 -11.59
CA TRP A 352 -6.10 -16.36 -11.15
C TRP A 352 -6.99 -17.55 -11.51
N LYS A 353 -8.31 -17.37 -11.51
CA LYS A 353 -9.29 -18.40 -11.92
C LYS A 353 -9.09 -18.85 -13.37
N LEU A 354 -8.38 -18.06 -14.20
CA LEU A 354 -8.06 -18.41 -15.58
C LEU A 354 -6.90 -19.38 -15.69
N PHE A 355 -6.00 -19.44 -14.69
CA PHE A 355 -4.74 -20.18 -14.79
C PHE A 355 -4.95 -21.68 -15.04
N LYS A 356 -5.79 -22.34 -14.24
CA LYS A 356 -6.09 -23.78 -14.35
C LYS A 356 -6.78 -24.16 -15.67
N PRO A 357 -7.85 -23.45 -16.11
CA PRO A 357 -8.46 -23.69 -17.42
C PRO A 357 -7.51 -23.48 -18.61
N GLY A 358 -6.55 -22.56 -18.48
CA GLY A 358 -5.62 -22.23 -19.55
C GLY A 358 -6.22 -21.32 -20.64
N PRO A 359 -5.46 -21.08 -21.73
CA PRO A 359 -5.93 -20.29 -22.87
C PRO A 359 -7.04 -20.99 -23.65
N GLN A 360 -7.95 -20.23 -24.25
CA GLN A 360 -9.08 -20.71 -25.06
C GLN A 360 -8.61 -21.25 -26.42
N ASN A 361 -7.55 -20.68 -26.98
CA ASN A 361 -6.97 -21.06 -28.28
C ASN A 361 -5.54 -21.62 -28.12
N PRO A 362 -5.34 -22.75 -27.41
CA PRO A 362 -4.01 -23.28 -27.05
C PRO A 362 -3.19 -23.78 -28.24
N ARG A 363 -3.77 -23.87 -29.44
CA ARG A 363 -3.07 -24.25 -30.68
C ARG A 363 -2.40 -23.06 -31.37
N ASN A 364 -2.77 -21.83 -31.03
CA ASN A 364 -2.21 -20.64 -31.65
C ASN A 364 -0.91 -20.22 -30.92
N PRO A 365 0.24 -20.14 -31.62
CA PRO A 365 1.52 -19.78 -30.99
C PRO A 365 1.56 -18.38 -30.36
N GLN A 366 0.85 -17.41 -30.94
CA GLN A 366 0.79 -16.05 -30.43
C GLN A 366 0.01 -16.00 -29.11
N VAL A 367 -1.12 -16.71 -29.02
CA VAL A 367 -1.91 -16.83 -27.79
C VAL A 367 -1.07 -17.45 -26.66
N LEU A 368 -0.32 -18.52 -26.96
CA LEU A 368 0.58 -19.14 -25.97
C LEU A 368 1.68 -18.18 -25.51
N THR A 369 2.23 -17.39 -26.43
CA THR A 369 3.25 -16.38 -26.11
C THR A 369 2.68 -15.29 -25.20
N GLU A 370 1.54 -14.70 -25.57
CA GLU A 370 0.85 -13.67 -24.78
C GLU A 370 0.35 -14.20 -23.43
N TRP A 371 -0.01 -15.48 -23.34
CA TRP A 371 -0.38 -16.13 -22.08
C TRP A 371 0.75 -16.06 -21.05
N TRP A 372 1.97 -16.41 -21.44
CA TRP A 372 3.12 -16.35 -20.54
C TRP A 372 3.57 -14.92 -20.26
N ILE A 373 3.49 -14.02 -21.24
CA ILE A 373 3.74 -12.58 -21.03
C ILE A 373 2.75 -12.00 -20.01
N PHE A 374 1.47 -12.36 -20.12
CA PHE A 374 0.43 -11.95 -19.18
C PHE A 374 0.78 -12.38 -17.76
N TRP A 375 1.05 -13.67 -17.54
CA TRP A 375 1.42 -14.17 -16.20
C TRP A 375 2.73 -13.58 -15.67
N ARG A 376 3.72 -13.36 -16.54
CA ARG A 376 4.96 -12.67 -16.20
C ARG A 376 4.69 -11.27 -15.64
N ARG A 377 3.81 -10.50 -16.28
CA ARG A 377 3.47 -9.11 -15.91
C ARG A 377 2.71 -9.03 -14.58
N ILE A 378 1.90 -10.03 -14.25
CA ILE A 378 1.03 -9.99 -13.06
C ILE A 378 1.55 -10.81 -11.87
N SER A 379 2.71 -11.46 -12.05
CA SER A 379 3.35 -12.32 -11.05
C SER A 379 3.50 -11.69 -9.67
N GLY A 380 3.72 -10.37 -9.60
CA GLY A 380 3.83 -9.61 -8.36
C GLY A 380 2.57 -9.66 -7.50
N GLY A 381 1.39 -9.64 -8.14
CA GLY A 381 0.10 -9.76 -7.47
C GLY A 381 -0.19 -11.15 -6.89
N LEU A 382 0.48 -12.19 -7.36
CA LEU A 382 0.22 -13.57 -6.94
C LEU A 382 0.76 -13.84 -5.52
N THR A 383 -0.06 -14.42 -4.66
CA THR A 383 0.35 -14.90 -3.33
C THR A 383 1.44 -15.96 -3.42
N ALA A 384 2.21 -16.18 -2.34
CA ALA A 384 3.25 -17.21 -2.32
C ALA A 384 2.70 -18.62 -2.65
N GLY A 385 1.49 -18.95 -2.17
CA GLY A 385 0.81 -20.20 -2.50
C GLY A 385 0.48 -20.32 -3.98
N GLN A 386 -0.01 -19.25 -4.62
CA GLN A 386 -0.30 -19.23 -6.05
C GLN A 386 0.97 -19.34 -6.90
N GLN A 387 2.06 -18.65 -6.54
CA GLN A 387 3.34 -18.78 -7.24
C GLN A 387 3.90 -20.20 -7.12
N ARG A 388 3.75 -20.85 -5.96
CA ARG A 388 4.13 -22.25 -5.77
C ARG A 388 3.28 -23.20 -6.62
N GLN A 389 1.97 -23.00 -6.65
CA GLN A 389 1.07 -23.77 -7.52
C GLN A 389 1.44 -23.59 -9.00
N PHE A 390 1.76 -22.36 -9.41
CA PHE A 390 2.19 -22.03 -10.77
C PHE A 390 3.36 -22.90 -11.20
N ILE A 391 4.44 -22.95 -10.42
CA ILE A 391 5.60 -23.78 -10.77
C ILE A 391 5.30 -25.27 -10.71
N GLN A 392 4.45 -25.73 -9.78
CA GLN A 392 4.10 -27.14 -9.68
C GLN A 392 3.36 -27.63 -10.93
N ASP A 393 2.42 -26.84 -11.44
CA ASP A 393 1.69 -27.14 -12.68
C ASP A 393 2.61 -27.08 -13.92
N LEU A 394 3.72 -26.33 -13.86
CA LEU A 394 4.72 -26.28 -14.94
C LEU A 394 5.73 -27.43 -14.90
N LYS A 395 6.04 -28.03 -13.75
CA LYS A 395 7.06 -29.11 -13.65
C LYS A 395 6.91 -30.22 -14.69
N PRO A 396 5.70 -30.73 -15.02
CA PRO A 396 5.52 -31.75 -16.07
C PRO A 396 5.95 -31.32 -17.47
N LEU A 397 5.88 -30.02 -17.77
CA LEU A 397 6.25 -29.46 -19.07
C LEU A 397 7.76 -29.40 -19.29
N PHE A 398 8.53 -29.40 -18.20
CA PHE A 398 10.00 -29.38 -18.22
C PHE A 398 10.62 -30.78 -18.06
N LYS A 399 9.82 -31.85 -18.07
CA LYS A 399 10.33 -33.24 -18.16
C LYS A 399 10.88 -33.52 -19.58
N SER A 400 11.69 -34.58 -19.72
CA SER A 400 12.38 -34.90 -20.98
C SER A 400 11.42 -35.00 -22.18
N LYS A 401 11.93 -34.80 -23.40
CA LYS A 401 11.12 -34.79 -24.64
C LYS A 401 10.23 -36.03 -24.84
N LYS A 402 10.54 -37.18 -24.22
CA LYS A 402 9.74 -38.41 -24.29
C LYS A 402 8.60 -38.47 -23.24
N SER A 403 8.63 -37.60 -22.23
CA SER A 403 7.71 -37.60 -21.08
C SER A 403 7.01 -36.25 -20.85
N ALA A 404 7.29 -35.22 -21.67
CA ALA A 404 6.63 -33.92 -21.58
C ALA A 404 5.16 -34.06 -22.03
N SER A 405 4.24 -33.44 -21.29
CA SER A 405 2.80 -33.52 -21.56
C SER A 405 2.39 -32.90 -22.91
N ARG A 406 3.21 -31.99 -23.47
CA ARG A 406 3.09 -31.51 -24.85
C ARG A 406 4.41 -30.95 -25.38
N LYS A 407 4.51 -30.83 -26.70
CA LYS A 407 5.64 -30.15 -27.37
C LYS A 407 5.52 -28.64 -27.17
N ILE A 408 6.53 -28.04 -26.55
CA ILE A 408 6.64 -26.58 -26.35
C ILE A 408 7.46 -25.98 -27.49
N LEU A 409 6.94 -24.91 -28.09
CA LEU A 409 7.65 -24.17 -29.14
C LEU A 409 8.84 -23.40 -28.55
N PRO A 410 9.95 -23.20 -29.28
CA PRO A 410 11.13 -22.51 -28.74
C PRO A 410 10.84 -21.10 -28.21
N GLN A 411 9.91 -20.38 -28.84
CA GLN A 411 9.51 -19.02 -28.46
C GLN A 411 8.67 -19.03 -27.19
N GLU A 412 7.75 -19.98 -27.08
CA GLU A 412 6.98 -20.22 -25.87
C GLU A 412 7.87 -20.62 -24.68
N ARG A 413 8.89 -21.47 -24.91
CA ARG A 413 9.83 -21.90 -23.87
C ARG A 413 10.60 -20.73 -23.26
N VAL A 414 10.92 -19.72 -24.08
CA VAL A 414 11.60 -18.51 -23.62
C VAL A 414 10.67 -17.68 -22.71
N GLU A 415 9.43 -17.42 -23.12
CA GLU A 415 8.49 -16.65 -22.29
C GLU A 415 8.11 -17.39 -21.00
N LEU A 416 8.05 -18.72 -21.02
CA LEU A 416 7.90 -19.54 -19.81
C LEU A 416 9.02 -19.28 -18.80
N TRP A 417 10.28 -19.31 -19.26
CA TRP A 417 11.43 -19.00 -18.41
C TRP A 417 11.35 -17.57 -17.86
N MET A 418 10.93 -16.62 -18.69
CA MET A 418 10.77 -15.24 -18.25
C MET A 418 9.63 -15.07 -17.22
N ALA A 419 8.55 -15.83 -17.35
CA ALA A 419 7.46 -15.84 -16.38
C ALA A 419 7.90 -16.45 -15.04
N ILE A 420 8.59 -17.60 -15.06
CA ILE A 420 9.12 -18.27 -13.85
C ILE A 420 10.09 -17.35 -13.11
N ALA A 421 10.99 -16.70 -13.85
CA ALA A 421 12.01 -15.82 -13.25
C ALA A 421 11.42 -14.59 -12.54
N ASN A 422 10.18 -14.23 -12.86
CA ASN A 422 9.48 -13.16 -12.20
C ASN A 422 8.74 -13.58 -10.92
N LEU A 423 8.76 -14.86 -10.51
CA LEU A 423 8.11 -15.37 -9.30
C LEU A 423 9.02 -15.20 -8.07
N GLU A 424 9.05 -14.00 -7.49
CA GLU A 424 10.00 -13.66 -6.42
C GLU A 424 9.64 -14.24 -5.05
N ARG A 425 8.38 -14.65 -4.82
CA ARG A 425 7.89 -15.20 -3.53
C ARG A 425 8.14 -16.71 -3.39
N LEU A 426 8.74 -17.35 -4.39
CA LEU A 426 9.16 -18.74 -4.31
C LEU A 426 10.19 -18.95 -3.19
N SER A 427 10.16 -20.14 -2.58
CA SER A 427 11.18 -20.54 -1.60
C SER A 427 12.56 -20.59 -2.24
N SER A 428 13.62 -20.44 -1.42
CA SER A 428 15.00 -20.60 -1.91
C SER A 428 15.21 -21.96 -2.58
N ASP A 429 14.63 -23.03 -2.03
CA ASP A 429 14.77 -24.39 -2.58
C ASP A 429 14.06 -24.54 -3.93
N ASP A 430 12.85 -23.99 -4.08
CA ASP A 430 12.15 -24.00 -5.36
C ASP A 430 12.93 -23.20 -6.40
N LYS A 431 13.49 -22.04 -6.04
CA LYS A 431 14.34 -21.26 -6.96
C LYS A 431 15.59 -22.04 -7.38
N ILE A 432 16.24 -22.75 -6.45
CA ILE A 432 17.41 -23.60 -6.74
C ILE A 432 17.05 -24.71 -7.75
N ASP A 433 15.93 -25.41 -7.57
CA ASP A 433 15.46 -26.43 -8.52
C ASP A 433 15.28 -25.85 -9.93
N TRP A 434 14.64 -24.68 -10.05
CA TRP A 434 14.42 -24.03 -11.35
C TRP A 434 15.69 -23.46 -11.97
N VAL A 435 16.62 -22.94 -11.17
CA VAL A 435 17.93 -22.50 -11.68
C VAL A 435 18.72 -23.67 -12.25
N ASN A 436 18.76 -24.81 -11.56
CA ASN A 436 19.46 -25.99 -12.07
C ASN A 436 18.86 -26.47 -13.41
N ARG A 437 17.52 -26.51 -13.51
CA ARG A 437 16.83 -26.84 -14.79
C ARG A 437 17.17 -25.85 -15.91
N LEU A 438 17.28 -24.56 -15.60
CA LEU A 438 17.65 -23.54 -16.59
C LEU A 438 19.09 -23.74 -17.05
N ILE A 439 20.01 -23.99 -16.11
CA ILE A 439 21.43 -24.25 -16.40
C ILE A 439 21.60 -25.48 -17.30
N ASP A 440 20.84 -26.56 -17.07
CA ASP A 440 20.86 -27.76 -17.91
C ASP A 440 20.46 -27.48 -19.38
N GLU A 441 19.64 -26.44 -19.62
CA GLU A 441 19.25 -26.00 -20.96
C GLU A 441 20.25 -25.01 -21.59
N MET A 442 21.10 -24.39 -20.78
CA MET A 442 22.08 -23.41 -21.21
C MET A 442 23.37 -24.09 -21.66
N THR A 443 23.69 -23.94 -22.94
CA THR A 443 24.99 -24.37 -23.51
C THR A 443 25.60 -23.21 -24.29
N PRO A 444 26.93 -23.17 -24.48
CA PRO A 444 27.60 -22.11 -25.23
C PRO A 444 27.04 -21.83 -26.63
N LYS A 445 26.40 -22.82 -27.27
CA LYS A 445 25.79 -22.70 -28.60
C LYS A 445 24.31 -22.31 -28.59
N LYS A 446 23.59 -22.48 -27.47
CA LYS A 446 22.12 -22.35 -27.38
C LYS A 446 21.63 -21.30 -26.38
N ALA A 447 22.52 -20.78 -25.53
CA ALA A 447 22.16 -19.74 -24.58
C ALA A 447 21.69 -18.47 -25.30
N LYS A 448 20.55 -17.92 -24.85
CA LYS A 448 19.98 -16.67 -25.34
C LYS A 448 20.03 -15.63 -24.23
N GLN A 449 19.92 -14.35 -24.58
CA GLN A 449 19.86 -13.25 -23.61
C GLN A 449 18.76 -13.44 -22.56
N GLN A 450 17.61 -13.99 -22.95
CA GLN A 450 16.49 -14.24 -22.02
C GLN A 450 16.80 -15.31 -20.98
N HIS A 451 17.67 -16.29 -21.28
CA HIS A 451 18.12 -17.27 -20.28
C HIS A 451 19.00 -16.58 -19.23
N TRP A 452 19.90 -15.70 -19.66
CA TRP A 452 20.72 -14.90 -18.74
C TRP A 452 19.89 -13.97 -17.87
N TRP A 453 18.89 -13.31 -18.45
CA TRP A 453 17.94 -12.49 -17.70
C TRP A 453 17.13 -13.33 -16.69
N ALA A 454 16.65 -14.51 -17.09
CA ALA A 454 15.91 -15.39 -16.19
C ALA A 454 16.79 -15.87 -15.03
N LEU A 455 18.04 -16.25 -15.33
CA LEU A 455 19.02 -16.68 -14.33
C LEU A 455 19.35 -15.55 -13.34
N SER A 456 19.58 -14.33 -13.83
CA SER A 456 19.89 -13.19 -12.97
C SER A 456 18.74 -12.83 -12.04
N ARG A 457 17.49 -12.88 -12.54
CA ARG A 457 16.28 -12.62 -11.75
C ARG A 457 16.02 -13.69 -10.70
N LEU A 458 16.18 -14.97 -11.05
CA LEU A 458 16.04 -16.08 -10.08
C LEU A 458 17.11 -16.02 -8.97
N CYS A 459 18.32 -15.56 -9.30
CA CYS A 459 19.45 -15.43 -8.37
C CYS A 459 19.58 -14.04 -7.75
N ALA A 460 18.60 -13.15 -7.95
CA ALA A 460 18.68 -11.76 -7.52
C ALA A 460 18.82 -11.63 -5.99
N ARG A 461 19.64 -10.67 -5.57
CA ARG A 461 19.85 -10.29 -4.15
C ARG A 461 18.86 -9.24 -3.69
N GLU A 462 18.48 -8.36 -4.61
CA GLU A 462 17.46 -7.35 -4.42
C GLU A 462 16.22 -7.77 -5.19
N LEU A 463 15.15 -8.06 -4.45
CA LEU A 463 13.87 -8.45 -4.98
C LEU A 463 12.98 -7.20 -5.11
N LEU A 464 12.16 -7.13 -6.15
CA LEU A 464 11.25 -6.00 -6.39
C LEU A 464 10.08 -6.00 -5.40
N TYR A 465 9.56 -7.19 -5.07
CA TYR A 465 8.37 -7.36 -4.23
C TYR A 465 8.46 -8.61 -3.32
N GLY A 466 9.44 -9.49 -3.54
CA GLY A 466 9.73 -10.62 -2.65
C GLY A 466 10.42 -10.18 -1.35
N SER A 467 10.20 -10.93 -0.28
CA SER A 467 10.88 -10.72 1.01
C SER A 467 12.31 -11.28 1.00
N ILE A 468 13.18 -10.75 1.87
CA ILE A 468 14.63 -11.07 1.86
C ILE A 468 14.92 -12.55 2.15
N ASP A 469 14.03 -13.25 2.88
CA ASP A 469 14.09 -14.69 3.14
C ASP A 469 13.91 -15.55 1.87
N ARG A 470 13.50 -14.95 0.74
CA ARG A 470 13.36 -15.63 -0.56
C ARG A 470 14.62 -15.60 -1.40
N VAL A 471 15.70 -14.98 -0.92
CA VAL A 471 16.97 -14.88 -1.63
C VAL A 471 17.77 -16.18 -1.49
N ILE A 472 18.32 -16.68 -2.61
CA ILE A 472 19.15 -17.89 -2.61
C ILE A 472 20.45 -17.64 -1.83
N HIS A 473 20.89 -18.59 -0.99
CA HIS A 473 22.14 -18.46 -0.24
C HIS A 473 23.37 -18.18 -1.12
N LYS A 474 24.34 -17.39 -0.62
CA LYS A 474 25.52 -16.95 -1.38
C LYS A 474 26.36 -18.09 -1.95
N GLU A 475 26.51 -19.17 -1.20
CA GLU A 475 27.32 -20.32 -1.62
C GLU A 475 26.78 -21.00 -2.87
N LYS A 476 25.45 -21.10 -3.03
CA LYS A 476 24.85 -21.69 -4.23
C LYS A 476 25.04 -20.80 -5.46
N VAL A 477 24.84 -19.48 -5.31
CA VAL A 477 25.07 -18.54 -6.42
C VAL A 477 26.55 -18.51 -6.83
N LYS A 478 27.47 -18.60 -5.86
CA LYS A 478 28.91 -18.70 -6.14
C LYS A 478 29.25 -19.92 -7.02
N GLN A 479 28.66 -21.08 -6.75
CA GLN A 479 28.86 -22.28 -7.57
C GLN A 479 28.42 -22.07 -9.02
N TRP A 480 27.27 -21.42 -9.25
CA TRP A 480 26.81 -21.13 -10.61
C TRP A 480 27.65 -20.07 -11.31
N ILE A 481 28.12 -19.04 -10.59
CA ILE A 481 29.07 -18.06 -11.16
C ILE A 481 30.36 -18.75 -11.60
N GLN A 482 30.91 -19.64 -10.77
CA GLN A 482 32.08 -20.42 -11.13
C GLN A 482 31.82 -21.29 -12.37
N TRP A 483 30.69 -21.99 -12.42
CA TRP A 483 30.28 -22.74 -13.61
C TRP A 483 30.22 -21.84 -14.85
N ILE A 484 29.58 -20.67 -14.79
CA ILE A 484 29.52 -19.70 -15.90
C ILE A 484 30.93 -19.33 -16.38
N MET A 485 31.85 -19.04 -15.45
CA MET A 485 33.23 -18.62 -15.78
C MET A 485 34.06 -19.74 -16.44
N THR A 486 33.74 -21.02 -16.20
CA THR A 486 34.46 -22.15 -16.80
C THR A 486 34.06 -22.46 -18.25
N GLN A 487 32.98 -21.88 -18.76
CA GLN A 487 32.45 -22.18 -20.09
C GLN A 487 32.89 -21.12 -21.12
N GLU A 488 33.23 -21.55 -22.34
CA GLU A 488 33.56 -20.65 -23.45
C GLU A 488 32.30 -20.18 -24.19
N TRP A 489 31.67 -19.10 -23.70
CA TRP A 489 30.47 -18.55 -24.30
C TRP A 489 30.76 -17.82 -25.62
N LYS A 490 30.18 -18.29 -26.73
CA LYS A 490 30.41 -17.72 -28.08
C LYS A 490 29.89 -16.29 -28.26
N ASN A 491 28.96 -15.83 -27.43
CA ASN A 491 28.33 -14.52 -27.58
C ASN A 491 28.36 -13.74 -26.26
N ILE A 492 29.52 -13.18 -25.93
CA ILE A 492 29.78 -12.47 -24.67
C ILE A 492 28.80 -11.30 -24.46
N LYS A 493 28.37 -10.62 -25.53
CA LYS A 493 27.37 -9.53 -25.45
C LYS A 493 26.04 -10.00 -24.85
N THR A 494 25.60 -11.23 -25.15
CA THR A 494 24.37 -11.78 -24.54
C THR A 494 24.49 -12.12 -23.06
N CYS A 495 25.72 -12.31 -22.54
CA CYS A 495 25.98 -12.59 -21.13
C CYS A 495 26.02 -11.30 -20.29
N LEU A 496 26.43 -10.18 -20.89
CA LEU A 496 26.59 -8.87 -20.23
C LEU A 496 25.29 -8.06 -20.12
N CYS A 497 24.31 -8.28 -21.01
CA CYS A 497 23.04 -7.55 -21.00
C CYS A 497 22.02 -8.03 -19.95
N GLY A 498 22.49 -8.65 -18.86
CA GLY A 498 21.69 -8.85 -17.63
C GLY A 498 21.42 -7.54 -16.88
N TYR A 499 22.13 -6.46 -17.24
CA TYR A 499 21.85 -5.08 -16.87
C TYR A 499 21.45 -4.29 -18.12
N GLY A 500 20.33 -3.58 -18.04
CA GLY A 500 19.55 -3.12 -19.18
C GLY A 500 20.26 -2.20 -20.16
N THR A 501 20.12 -2.51 -21.45
CA THR A 501 20.19 -1.58 -22.57
C THR A 501 19.27 -2.08 -23.68
N ASN A 502 17.97 -1.85 -23.51
CA ASN A 502 17.02 -1.65 -24.62
C ASN A 502 15.72 -1.08 -24.04
N GLY A 503 15.66 0.26 -23.95
CA GLY A 503 14.41 0.98 -24.16
C GLY A 503 13.33 0.99 -23.08
N THR A 504 13.67 0.90 -21.78
CA THR A 504 12.73 1.26 -20.70
C THR A 504 13.27 2.46 -19.94
N LYS A 505 12.99 3.67 -20.47
CA LYS A 505 12.79 4.81 -19.57
C LYS A 505 11.46 4.55 -18.85
N ASN A 506 11.55 4.48 -17.53
CA ASN A 506 10.47 4.39 -16.56
C ASN A 506 9.70 3.05 -16.46
N TRP A 507 9.70 2.54 -15.23
CA TRP A 507 8.93 1.44 -14.62
C TRP A 507 9.49 0.02 -14.71
#